data_AF-A0A3S4J488-F1
#
_entry.id   AF-A0A3S4J488-F1
#
_cell.length_a   1.000
_cell.length_b   1.000
_cell.length_c   1.000
_cell.angle_alpha   90.00
_cell.angle_beta   90.00
_cell.angle_gamma   90.00
#
_symmetry.space_group_name_H-M   'P 1'
#
loop_
_entity.id
_entity.type
_entity.pdbx_description
1 polymer ?
#
loop_
_entity_poly.entity_id
_entity_poly.type
_entity_poly.pdbx_seq_one_letter_code
_entity_poly.pdbx_strand_id
1 'polypeptide(L)'
;MDGASKFVRGDAIAGILIMVINVVGGLLVGVLQHGMSIGSAAESYTLLTIGDGLVAQIPALVISTAAGVIVTRVSTDQDVGEQMVGQLFSNPRVMLLAAAVLGLLGMVPGMPNLVFLLFTAALLGLAWWLRGREEKAPEEPQPVKMPENNSVVEATWNDVQLEDSLGMEVGYRLIPMVDFQQDGELLGRIRSIRKKFAQDMGFLPPVVHIRDNMDLQPARYRILMKGVEIGSGDAYPGRWLAINPGTAAGTLPGEKTVDPAFGLDAIWIESALKEQAQIQGFTVVEASTVVATHLNHLIGQFSAELFGRQEAQQLLDRVSQEMPKLTEDLVPAS
;
A
#
# COMPACT_ATOMS: atom_id res chain seq x y z
N MET A 1 -0.53 -13.47 -7.82
CA MET A 1 -0.33 -14.82 -8.38
C MET A 1 0.16 -14.85 -9.83
N ASP A 2 -0.07 -13.79 -10.65
CA ASP A 2 0.24 -13.81 -12.09
C ASP A 2 1.74 -13.64 -12.45
N GLY A 3 2.58 -13.25 -11.48
CA GLY A 3 4.03 -13.18 -11.64
C GLY A 3 4.73 -14.54 -11.54
N ALA A 4 4.39 -15.33 -10.52
CA ALA A 4 5.03 -16.63 -10.26
C ALA A 4 4.79 -17.65 -11.40
N SER A 5 3.61 -17.63 -12.02
CA SER A 5 3.28 -18.48 -13.17
C SER A 5 4.11 -18.13 -14.42
N LYS A 6 4.47 -16.85 -14.61
CA LYS A 6 5.34 -16.40 -15.71
C LYS A 6 6.80 -16.79 -15.49
N PHE A 7 7.30 -16.77 -14.25
CA PHE A 7 8.67 -17.21 -13.92
C PHE A 7 8.85 -18.72 -14.10
N VAL A 8 7.92 -19.54 -13.60
CA VAL A 8 7.98 -21.01 -13.75
C VAL A 8 7.87 -21.41 -15.23
N ARG A 9 7.05 -20.70 -16.01
CA ARG A 9 6.94 -20.94 -17.46
C ARG A 9 8.21 -20.54 -18.20
N GLY A 10 8.88 -19.46 -17.80
CA GLY A 10 10.16 -19.03 -18.37
C GLY A 10 11.30 -20.02 -18.11
N ASP A 11 11.40 -20.53 -16.88
CA ASP A 11 12.42 -21.51 -16.50
C ASP A 11 12.24 -22.85 -17.22
N ALA A 12 10.99 -23.32 -17.34
CA ALA A 12 10.67 -24.54 -18.09
C ALA A 12 11.02 -24.42 -19.59
N ILE A 13 10.77 -23.26 -20.21
CA ILE A 13 11.11 -23.02 -21.63
C ILE A 13 12.64 -22.97 -21.81
N ALA A 14 13.36 -22.31 -20.90
CA ALA A 14 14.82 -22.25 -20.94
C ALA A 14 15.46 -23.64 -20.80
N GLY A 15 14.98 -24.46 -19.86
CA GLY A 15 15.46 -25.83 -19.65
C GLY A 15 15.25 -26.73 -20.87
N ILE A 16 14.09 -26.64 -21.53
CA ILE A 16 13.82 -27.40 -22.75
C ILE A 16 14.75 -26.97 -23.90
N LEU A 17 15.00 -25.67 -24.05
CA LEU A 17 15.91 -25.16 -25.08
C LEU A 17 17.35 -25.64 -24.87
N ILE A 18 17.86 -25.58 -23.64
CA ILE A 18 19.21 -26.05 -23.30
C ILE A 18 19.35 -27.56 -23.58
N MET A 19 18.34 -28.36 -23.21
CA MET A 19 18.32 -29.79 -23.50
C MET A 19 18.41 -30.09 -25.00
N VAL A 20 17.60 -29.41 -25.82
CA VAL A 20 17.62 -29.61 -27.28
C VAL A 20 18.97 -29.21 -27.87
N ILE A 21 19.55 -28.09 -27.43
CA ILE A 21 20.86 -27.64 -27.90
C ILE A 21 21.96 -28.64 -27.54
N ASN A 22 21.97 -29.14 -26.31
CA ASN A 22 22.99 -30.09 -25.84
C ASN A 22 22.89 -31.45 -26.55
N VAL A 23 21.67 -31.96 -26.78
CA VAL A 23 21.45 -33.20 -27.53
C VAL A 23 21.86 -33.06 -28.99
N VAL A 24 21.39 -32.02 -29.68
CA VAL A 24 21.67 -31.82 -31.13
C VAL A 24 23.12 -31.44 -31.35
N GLY A 25 23.66 -30.53 -30.54
CA GLY A 25 25.06 -30.11 -30.60
C GLY A 25 26.01 -31.25 -30.27
N GLY A 26 25.72 -32.01 -29.22
CA GLY A 26 26.49 -33.20 -28.84
C GLY A 26 26.49 -34.27 -29.93
N LEU A 27 25.34 -34.52 -30.57
CA LEU A 27 25.24 -35.46 -31.69
C LEU A 27 26.06 -35.01 -32.90
N LEU A 28 26.01 -33.73 -33.27
CA LEU A 28 26.81 -33.18 -34.37
C LEU A 28 28.31 -33.25 -34.10
N VAL A 29 28.75 -32.89 -32.88
CA VAL A 29 30.16 -32.97 -32.47
C VAL A 29 30.65 -34.43 -32.38
N GLY A 30 29.81 -35.33 -31.88
CA GLY A 30 30.12 -36.76 -31.79
C GLY A 30 30.36 -37.39 -33.16
N VAL A 31 29.52 -37.07 -34.15
CA VAL A 31 29.62 -37.63 -35.49
C VAL A 31 30.69 -36.94 -36.33
N LEU A 32 30.73 -35.60 -36.35
CA LEU A 32 31.59 -34.84 -37.25
C LEU A 32 33.03 -34.67 -36.75
N GLN A 33 33.24 -34.54 -35.44
CA GLN A 33 34.56 -34.29 -34.87
C GLN A 33 35.18 -35.54 -34.23
N HIS A 34 34.37 -36.36 -33.55
CA HIS A 34 34.86 -37.54 -32.84
C HIS A 34 34.73 -38.85 -33.65
N GLY A 35 34.18 -38.78 -34.87
CA GLY A 35 34.04 -39.94 -35.77
C GLY A 35 33.15 -41.05 -35.24
N MET A 36 32.29 -40.76 -34.26
CA MET A 36 31.41 -41.75 -33.65
C MET A 36 30.28 -42.12 -34.61
N SER A 37 29.78 -43.36 -34.53
CA SER A 37 28.54 -43.72 -35.21
C SER A 37 27.38 -42.90 -34.64
N ILE A 38 26.38 -42.59 -35.48
CA ILE A 38 25.20 -41.80 -35.09
C ILE A 38 24.51 -42.41 -33.85
N GLY A 39 24.41 -43.74 -33.79
CA GLY A 39 23.79 -44.43 -32.64
C GLY A 39 24.59 -44.26 -31.36
N SER A 40 25.92 -44.43 -31.40
CA SER A 40 26.78 -44.28 -30.23
C SER A 40 26.83 -42.82 -29.73
N ALA A 41 26.83 -41.86 -30.66
CA ALA A 41 26.79 -40.43 -30.33
C ALA A 41 25.44 -40.05 -29.69
N ALA A 42 24.34 -40.54 -30.24
CA ALA A 42 23.01 -40.29 -29.68
C ALA A 42 22.89 -40.82 -28.24
N GLU A 43 23.34 -42.05 -27.97
CA GLU A 43 23.29 -42.63 -26.63
C GLU A 43 24.15 -41.84 -25.63
N SER A 44 25.41 -41.58 -25.98
CA SER A 44 26.36 -40.91 -25.07
C SER A 44 25.93 -39.48 -24.74
N TYR A 45 25.65 -38.66 -25.75
CA TYR A 45 25.34 -37.25 -25.55
C TYR A 45 23.92 -37.03 -25.00
N THR A 46 22.97 -37.94 -25.26
CA THR A 46 21.65 -37.89 -24.59
C THR A 46 21.78 -38.21 -23.10
N LEU A 47 22.55 -39.23 -22.73
CA LEU A 47 22.77 -39.59 -21.33
C LEU A 47 23.48 -38.46 -20.56
N LEU A 48 24.54 -37.89 -21.15
CA LEU A 48 25.24 -36.71 -20.59
C LEU A 48 24.31 -35.50 -20.43
N THR A 49 23.43 -35.24 -21.40
CA THR A 49 22.49 -34.10 -21.33
C THR A 49 21.43 -34.28 -20.25
N ILE A 50 20.88 -35.49 -20.11
CA ILE A 50 19.94 -35.80 -19.02
C ILE A 50 20.65 -35.67 -17.67
N GLY A 51 21.90 -36.15 -17.57
CA GLY A 51 22.73 -36.03 -16.37
C GLY A 51 22.95 -34.57 -15.96
N ASP A 52 23.33 -33.71 -16.91
CA ASP A 52 23.55 -32.28 -16.68
C ASP A 52 22.27 -31.57 -16.20
N GLY A 53 21.12 -31.88 -16.83
CA GLY A 53 19.82 -31.37 -16.41
C GLY A 53 19.46 -31.78 -14.97
N LEU A 54 19.68 -33.04 -14.60
CA LEU A 54 19.42 -33.51 -13.24
C LEU A 54 20.35 -32.87 -12.20
N VAL A 55 21.64 -32.70 -12.53
CA VAL A 55 22.65 -32.09 -11.64
C VAL A 55 22.36 -30.61 -11.40
N ALA A 56 21.88 -29.88 -12.42
CA ALA A 56 21.55 -28.46 -12.27
C ALA A 56 20.21 -28.25 -11.54
N GLN A 57 19.20 -29.06 -11.83
CA GLN A 57 17.81 -28.74 -11.48
C GLN A 57 17.39 -29.26 -10.10
N ILE A 58 17.94 -30.39 -9.65
CA ILE A 58 17.64 -30.92 -8.31
C ILE A 58 18.10 -29.95 -7.21
N PRO A 59 19.36 -29.44 -7.20
CA PRO A 59 19.79 -28.47 -6.18
C PRO A 59 19.03 -27.15 -6.24
N ALA A 60 18.76 -26.65 -7.45
CA ALA A 60 18.00 -25.41 -7.64
C ALA A 60 16.58 -25.50 -7.05
N LEU A 61 15.90 -26.62 -7.26
CA LEU A 61 14.57 -26.87 -6.68
C LEU A 61 14.62 -26.92 -5.15
N VAL A 62 15.62 -27.60 -4.58
CA VAL A 62 15.82 -27.69 -3.13
C VAL A 62 16.08 -26.31 -2.51
N ILE A 63 16.96 -25.51 -3.11
CA ILE A 63 17.29 -24.15 -2.63
C ILE A 63 16.07 -23.22 -2.74
N SER A 64 15.36 -23.26 -3.88
CA SER A 64 14.16 -22.44 -4.11
C SER A 64 13.04 -22.76 -3.12
N THR A 65 12.80 -24.06 -2.88
CA THR A 65 11.78 -24.51 -1.92
C THR A 65 12.17 -24.10 -0.50
N ALA A 66 13.44 -24.29 -0.11
CA ALA A 66 13.92 -23.88 1.21
C ALA A 66 13.84 -22.36 1.42
N ALA A 67 14.21 -21.55 0.41
CA ALA A 67 14.09 -20.10 0.47
C ALA A 67 12.63 -19.64 0.57
N GLY A 68 11.73 -20.24 -0.23
CA GLY A 68 10.30 -19.96 -0.16
C GLY A 68 9.73 -20.24 1.23
N VAL A 69 10.11 -21.39 1.81
CA VAL A 69 9.74 -21.78 3.17
C VAL A 69 10.25 -20.79 4.23
N ILE A 70 11.51 -20.35 4.13
CA ILE A 70 12.10 -19.37 5.06
C ILE A 70 11.41 -18.00 4.96
N VAL A 71 11.03 -17.57 3.76
CA VAL A 71 10.35 -16.27 3.54
C VAL A 71 8.92 -16.27 4.06
N THR A 72 8.22 -17.42 4.03
CA THR A 72 6.85 -17.55 4.56
C THR A 72 6.77 -17.67 6.09
N ARG A 73 7.90 -17.61 6.80
CA ARG A 73 8.04 -17.80 8.26
C ARG A 73 7.33 -16.75 9.14
N VAL A 74 6.64 -15.76 8.60
CA VAL A 74 6.28 -14.53 9.36
C VAL A 74 5.04 -14.69 10.27
N SER A 75 4.40 -15.87 10.39
CA SER A 75 3.04 -15.91 10.98
C SER A 75 2.70 -17.02 11.99
N THR A 76 3.57 -17.98 12.35
CA THR A 76 3.21 -18.99 13.38
C THR A 76 4.40 -19.49 14.22
N ASP A 77 4.12 -19.82 15.50
CA ASP A 77 5.07 -20.30 16.52
C ASP A 77 5.45 -21.80 16.40
N GLN A 78 5.00 -22.50 15.36
CA GLN A 78 5.27 -23.94 15.18
C GLN A 78 6.46 -24.16 14.23
N ASP A 79 7.20 -25.25 14.46
CA ASP A 79 8.25 -25.67 13.53
C ASP A 79 7.64 -26.06 12.18
N VAL A 80 8.11 -25.39 11.14
CA VAL A 80 7.64 -25.56 9.76
C VAL A 80 7.67 -27.03 9.29
N GLY A 81 8.67 -27.79 9.74
CA GLY A 81 8.79 -29.21 9.42
C GLY A 81 7.59 -30.02 9.94
N GLU A 82 7.10 -29.73 11.14
CA GLU A 82 5.95 -30.40 11.73
C GLU A 82 4.65 -30.04 11.00
N GLN A 83 4.48 -28.78 10.63
CA GLN A 83 3.32 -28.33 9.86
C GLN A 83 3.30 -28.92 8.44
N MET A 84 4.44 -28.95 7.75
CA MET A 84 4.53 -29.51 6.40
C MET A 84 4.26 -31.02 6.40
N VAL A 85 4.86 -31.76 7.33
CA VAL A 85 4.59 -33.19 7.51
C VAL A 85 3.12 -33.39 7.87
N GLY A 86 2.58 -32.60 8.79
CA GLY A 86 1.16 -32.62 9.15
C GLY A 86 0.25 -32.43 7.93
N GLN A 87 0.46 -31.40 7.11
CA GLN A 87 -0.37 -31.11 5.95
C GLN A 87 -0.25 -32.15 4.83
N LEU A 88 0.96 -32.67 4.58
CA LEU A 88 1.19 -33.72 3.58
C LEU A 88 0.44 -35.00 3.92
N PHE A 89 0.41 -35.40 5.20
CA PHE A 89 -0.28 -36.60 5.66
C PHE A 89 -1.74 -36.35 6.07
N SER A 90 -2.21 -35.11 6.14
CA SER A 90 -3.60 -34.78 6.47
C SER A 90 -4.46 -34.50 5.25
N ASN A 91 -3.88 -34.27 4.06
CA ASN A 91 -4.62 -33.98 2.85
C ASN A 91 -4.64 -35.18 1.87
N PRO A 92 -5.78 -35.90 1.74
CA PRO A 92 -5.87 -37.07 0.87
C PRO A 92 -5.56 -36.79 -0.60
N ARG A 93 -5.78 -35.56 -1.09
CA ARG A 93 -5.52 -35.20 -2.49
C ARG A 93 -4.02 -35.15 -2.81
N VAL A 94 -3.22 -34.63 -1.89
CA VAL A 94 -1.75 -34.54 -2.04
C VAL A 94 -1.16 -35.96 -2.07
N MET A 95 -1.64 -36.83 -1.18
CA MET A 95 -1.21 -38.23 -1.11
C MET A 95 -1.59 -39.04 -2.36
N LEU A 96 -2.79 -38.82 -2.91
CA LEU A 96 -3.22 -39.45 -4.17
C LEU A 96 -2.32 -39.04 -5.34
N LEU A 97 -1.96 -37.76 -5.41
CA LEU A 97 -1.08 -37.25 -6.46
C LEU A 97 0.33 -37.83 -6.34
N ALA A 98 0.89 -37.89 -5.12
CA ALA A 98 2.18 -38.52 -4.86
C ALA A 98 2.17 -40.02 -5.22
N ALA A 99 1.10 -40.74 -4.85
CA ALA A 99 0.94 -42.15 -5.18
C ALA A 99 0.84 -42.40 -6.70
N ALA A 100 0.16 -41.52 -7.43
CA ALA A 100 0.04 -41.60 -8.89
C ALA A 100 1.40 -41.43 -9.58
N VAL A 101 2.20 -40.44 -9.15
CA VAL A 101 3.54 -40.21 -9.70
C VAL A 101 4.47 -41.38 -9.40
N LEU A 102 4.48 -41.88 -8.16
CA LEU A 102 5.27 -43.06 -7.78
C LEU A 102 4.82 -44.33 -8.52
N GLY A 103 3.53 -44.47 -8.78
CA GLY A 103 2.96 -45.59 -9.54
C GLY A 103 3.40 -45.56 -11.00
N LEU A 104 3.39 -44.38 -11.63
CA LEU A 104 3.90 -44.19 -12.98
C LEU A 104 5.40 -44.49 -13.07
N LEU A 105 6.20 -44.03 -12.09
CA LEU A 105 7.62 -44.37 -12.02
C LEU A 105 7.86 -45.87 -11.85
N GLY A 106 7.06 -46.54 -11.02
CA GLY A 106 7.15 -47.98 -10.79
C GLY A 106 6.77 -48.85 -12.00
N MET A 107 6.17 -48.27 -13.04
CA MET A 107 5.89 -48.96 -14.31
C MET A 107 7.07 -48.90 -15.29
N VAL A 108 8.10 -48.10 -15.01
CA VAL A 108 9.28 -47.96 -15.88
C VAL A 108 10.19 -49.19 -15.74
N PRO A 109 10.50 -49.91 -16.83
CA PRO A 109 11.37 -51.08 -16.79
C PRO A 109 12.82 -50.69 -16.42
N GLY A 110 13.42 -51.40 -15.47
CA GLY A 110 14.79 -51.16 -14.99
C GLY A 110 14.90 -50.55 -13.59
N MET A 111 13.78 -50.15 -12.98
CA MET A 111 13.73 -49.73 -11.57
C MET A 111 13.25 -50.88 -10.65
N PRO A 112 13.44 -50.80 -9.32
CA PRO A 112 12.88 -51.74 -8.35
C PRO A 112 11.35 -51.62 -8.27
N ASN A 113 10.64 -52.07 -9.31
CA ASN A 113 9.19 -51.86 -9.49
C ASN A 113 8.36 -52.32 -8.29
N LEU A 114 8.81 -53.40 -7.63
CA LEU A 114 8.16 -53.95 -6.43
C LEU A 114 8.17 -52.96 -5.27
N VAL A 115 9.25 -52.18 -5.09
CA VAL A 115 9.38 -51.17 -4.03
C VAL A 115 8.44 -50.00 -4.31
N PHE A 116 8.45 -49.47 -5.55
CA PHE A 116 7.60 -48.35 -5.93
C PHE A 116 6.11 -48.69 -5.85
N LEU A 117 5.71 -49.86 -6.35
CA LEU A 117 4.31 -50.31 -6.26
C LEU A 117 3.85 -50.53 -4.81
N LEU A 118 4.74 -50.99 -3.93
CA LEU A 118 4.44 -51.13 -2.50
C LEU A 118 4.20 -49.77 -1.84
N PHE A 119 5.06 -48.77 -2.09
CA PHE A 119 4.86 -47.41 -1.59
C PHE A 119 3.59 -46.76 -2.17
N THR A 120 3.30 -46.97 -3.45
CA THR A 120 2.05 -46.51 -4.07
C THR A 120 0.84 -47.13 -3.37
N ALA A 121 0.84 -48.44 -3.13
CA ALA A 121 -0.25 -49.11 -2.41
C ALA A 121 -0.39 -48.59 -0.97
N ALA A 122 0.73 -48.36 -0.27
CA ALA A 122 0.72 -47.82 1.09
C ALA A 122 0.13 -46.40 1.15
N LEU A 123 0.52 -45.51 0.23
CA LEU A 123 0.01 -44.14 0.16
C LEU A 123 -1.48 -44.10 -0.24
N LEU A 124 -1.91 -44.94 -1.18
CA LEU A 124 -3.33 -45.07 -1.53
C LEU A 124 -4.15 -45.61 -0.37
N GLY A 125 -3.63 -46.61 0.37
CA GLY A 125 -4.27 -47.15 1.56
C GLY A 125 -4.40 -46.13 2.68
N LEU A 126 -3.35 -45.34 2.93
CA LEU A 126 -3.36 -44.29 3.94
C LEU A 126 -4.33 -43.14 3.55
N ALA A 127 -4.34 -42.75 2.27
CA ALA A 127 -5.29 -41.75 1.75
C ALA A 127 -6.75 -42.22 1.86
N TRP A 128 -7.02 -43.50 1.60
CA TRP A 128 -8.34 -44.08 1.73
C TRP A 128 -8.79 -44.16 3.20
N TRP A 129 -7.88 -44.49 4.12
CA TRP A 129 -8.13 -44.51 5.57
C TRP A 129 -8.42 -43.11 6.14
N LEU A 130 -7.68 -42.08 5.70
CA LEU A 130 -7.90 -40.69 6.10
C LEU A 130 -9.23 -40.15 5.57
N ARG A 131 -9.59 -40.50 4.33
CA ARG A 131 -10.88 -40.13 3.73
C ARG A 131 -12.07 -40.74 4.47
N GLY A 132 -11.94 -41.97 4.97
CA GLY A 132 -12.94 -42.61 5.82
C GLY A 132 -13.08 -42.00 7.23
N ARG A 133 -12.12 -41.15 7.65
CA ARG A 133 -12.15 -40.39 8.89
C ARG A 133 -12.85 -39.03 8.73
N GLU A 134 -12.76 -38.40 7.55
CA GLU A 134 -13.53 -37.20 7.21
C GLU A 134 -15.05 -37.49 7.12
N GLU A 135 -15.46 -38.69 6.69
CA GLU A 135 -16.89 -39.06 6.58
C GLU A 135 -17.58 -39.42 7.92
N LYS A 136 -16.84 -39.52 9.04
CA LYS A 136 -17.37 -39.89 10.37
C LYS A 136 -17.23 -38.82 11.46
N ALA A 137 -16.74 -37.63 11.13
CA ALA A 137 -16.98 -36.48 11.97
C ALA A 137 -18.46 -36.08 11.86
N PRO A 138 -19.15 -35.66 12.96
CA PRO A 138 -20.46 -35.03 12.83
C PRO A 138 -20.35 -33.93 11.78
N GLU A 139 -21.38 -33.77 10.93
CA GLU A 139 -21.54 -32.55 10.14
C GLU A 139 -21.50 -31.37 11.11
N GLU A 140 -20.33 -30.79 11.30
CA GLU A 140 -20.24 -29.37 11.59
C GLU A 140 -21.07 -28.70 10.49
N PRO A 141 -21.99 -27.79 10.88
CA PRO A 141 -22.90 -27.18 9.93
C PRO A 141 -22.08 -26.72 8.75
N GLN A 142 -22.49 -27.15 7.54
CA GLN A 142 -21.98 -26.60 6.31
C GLN A 142 -21.80 -25.11 6.56
N PRO A 143 -20.60 -24.53 6.38
CA PRO A 143 -20.54 -23.10 6.35
C PRO A 143 -21.51 -22.74 5.24
N VAL A 144 -22.63 -22.14 5.65
CA VAL A 144 -23.39 -21.26 4.81
C VAL A 144 -22.32 -20.52 4.05
N LYS A 145 -22.42 -20.44 2.72
CA LYS A 145 -21.72 -19.42 1.96
C LYS A 145 -22.25 -18.07 2.46
N MET A 146 -21.96 -17.71 3.70
CA MET A 146 -21.66 -16.36 4.08
C MET A 146 -20.58 -15.98 3.08
N PRO A 147 -20.73 -14.88 2.33
CA PRO A 147 -19.57 -14.33 1.68
C PRO A 147 -18.46 -14.29 2.74
N GLU A 148 -17.33 -14.93 2.46
CA GLU A 148 -16.08 -14.73 3.21
C GLU A 148 -15.80 -13.23 3.18
N ASN A 149 -16.38 -12.51 4.13
CA ASN A 149 -16.12 -11.10 4.33
C ASN A 149 -16.00 -10.83 5.83
N ASN A 150 -15.38 -11.78 6.52
CA ASN A 150 -14.61 -11.55 7.72
C ASN A 150 -13.27 -12.25 7.53
N SER A 151 -12.55 -11.89 6.46
CA SER A 151 -11.15 -11.58 6.72
C SER A 151 -11.20 -10.54 7.83
N VAL A 152 -10.79 -10.91 9.05
CA VAL A 152 -10.16 -9.89 9.88
C VAL A 152 -9.05 -9.38 8.96
N VAL A 153 -9.26 -8.19 8.39
CA VAL A 153 -8.21 -7.50 7.65
C VAL A 153 -7.19 -7.24 8.73
N GLU A 154 -6.27 -8.19 8.92
CA GLU A 154 -5.10 -7.95 9.74
C GLU A 154 -4.45 -6.73 9.15
N ALA A 155 -4.21 -5.73 10.00
CA ALA A 155 -3.63 -4.47 9.56
C ALA A 155 -2.35 -4.77 8.77
N THR A 156 -2.43 -4.56 7.47
CA THR A 156 -1.30 -4.67 6.55
C THR A 156 -0.56 -3.35 6.54
N TRP A 157 0.68 -3.34 6.06
CA TRP A 157 1.40 -2.09 5.81
C TRP A 157 0.66 -1.14 4.85
N ASN A 158 -0.32 -1.65 4.08
CA ASN A 158 -1.18 -0.83 3.23
C ASN A 158 -2.28 -0.09 4.02
N ASP A 159 -2.59 -0.54 5.24
CA ASP A 159 -3.52 0.14 6.16
C ASP A 159 -2.83 1.25 6.96
N VAL A 160 -1.49 1.32 6.89
CA VAL A 160 -0.72 2.46 7.41
C VAL A 160 -0.99 3.66 6.50
N GLN A 161 -2.01 4.43 6.85
CA GLN A 161 -2.23 5.74 6.25
C GLN A 161 -1.08 6.64 6.68
N LEU A 162 -0.26 7.04 5.71
CA LEU A 162 0.64 8.17 5.89
C LEU A 162 -0.21 9.38 6.29
N GLU A 163 0.10 9.96 7.44
CA GLU A 163 -0.62 11.14 7.90
C GLU A 163 -0.41 12.29 6.91
N ASP A 164 -1.49 13.01 6.64
CA ASP A 164 -1.41 14.19 5.79
C ASP A 164 -0.51 15.23 6.47
N SER A 165 0.49 15.74 5.75
CA SER A 165 1.38 16.79 6.26
C SER A 165 0.60 17.99 6.78
N LEU A 166 -0.50 18.33 6.10
CA LEU A 166 -1.45 19.36 6.51
C LEU A 166 -2.87 18.90 6.17
N GLY A 167 -3.74 18.85 7.18
CA GLY A 167 -5.11 18.38 7.09
C GLY A 167 -6.10 19.37 7.70
N MET A 168 -7.36 19.25 7.29
CA MET A 168 -8.47 19.99 7.87
C MET A 168 -9.67 19.06 7.99
N GLU A 169 -10.19 18.91 9.20
CA GLU A 169 -11.44 18.21 9.47
C GLU A 169 -12.56 19.23 9.64
N VAL A 170 -13.71 18.94 9.03
CA VAL A 170 -14.87 19.83 9.09
C VAL A 170 -16.14 19.10 9.53
N GLY A 171 -16.94 19.75 10.36
CA GLY A 171 -18.30 19.31 10.68
C GLY A 171 -19.24 19.45 9.49
N TYR A 172 -20.36 18.72 9.51
CA TYR A 172 -21.23 18.59 8.34
C TYR A 172 -21.85 19.91 7.83
N ARG A 173 -22.02 20.96 8.66
CA ARG A 173 -22.54 22.26 8.18
C ARG A 173 -21.51 23.05 7.36
N LEU A 174 -20.23 22.69 7.45
CA LEU A 174 -19.16 23.35 6.71
C LEU A 174 -18.88 22.70 5.35
N ILE A 175 -19.44 21.51 5.09
CA ILE A 175 -19.28 20.77 3.83
C ILE A 175 -19.56 21.66 2.60
N PRO A 176 -20.65 22.45 2.54
CA PRO A 176 -20.92 23.32 1.38
C PRO A 176 -19.79 24.32 1.06
N MET A 177 -19.02 24.75 2.06
CA MET A 177 -17.91 25.69 1.90
C MET A 177 -16.67 25.03 1.30
N VAL A 178 -16.55 23.70 1.43
CA VAL A 178 -15.39 22.90 0.99
C VAL A 178 -15.70 21.94 -0.15
N ASP A 179 -16.94 21.93 -0.64
CA ASP A 179 -17.36 21.12 -1.78
C ASP A 179 -17.11 21.85 -3.11
N PHE A 180 -16.43 21.18 -4.05
CA PHE A 180 -16.15 21.71 -5.38
C PHE A 180 -17.40 21.78 -6.28
N GLN A 181 -18.43 20.97 -5.99
CA GLN A 181 -19.68 20.95 -6.76
C GLN A 181 -20.67 22.06 -6.33
N GLN A 182 -20.40 22.70 -5.19
CA GLN A 182 -21.20 23.79 -4.63
C GLN A 182 -20.44 25.13 -4.73
N ASP A 183 -20.74 26.10 -3.86
CA ASP A 183 -20.09 27.41 -3.84
C ASP A 183 -18.56 27.32 -3.58
N GLY A 184 -18.11 26.31 -2.83
CA GLY A 184 -16.67 25.95 -2.71
C GLY A 184 -15.75 27.09 -2.27
N GLU A 185 -16.30 28.07 -1.55
CA GLU A 185 -15.66 29.36 -1.32
C GLU A 185 -14.32 29.21 -0.55
N LEU A 186 -14.27 28.29 0.41
CA LEU A 186 -13.07 28.03 1.20
C LEU A 186 -11.97 27.40 0.35
N LEU A 187 -12.29 26.53 -0.62
CA LEU A 187 -11.30 25.94 -1.53
C LEU A 187 -10.59 27.01 -2.38
N GLY A 188 -11.33 28.01 -2.85
CA GLY A 188 -10.78 29.16 -3.58
C GLY A 188 -9.80 29.98 -2.71
N ARG A 189 -10.17 30.21 -1.46
CA ARG A 189 -9.34 30.94 -0.48
C ARG A 189 -8.08 30.17 -0.11
N ILE A 190 -8.17 28.86 0.14
CA ILE A 190 -7.01 27.98 0.42
C ILE A 190 -6.01 28.00 -0.74
N ARG A 191 -6.49 27.91 -1.99
CA ARG A 191 -5.61 28.01 -3.18
C ARG A 191 -4.89 29.36 -3.25
N SER A 192 -5.61 30.45 -2.97
CA SER A 192 -5.03 31.80 -2.94
C SER A 192 -3.98 31.96 -1.84
N ILE A 193 -4.25 31.42 -0.65
CA ILE A 193 -3.30 31.39 0.48
C ILE A 193 -2.02 30.67 0.08
N ARG A 194 -2.11 29.45 -0.45
CA ARG A 194 -0.94 28.67 -0.87
C ARG A 194 -0.12 29.38 -1.95
N LYS A 195 -0.80 30.01 -2.92
CA LYS A 195 -0.13 30.77 -3.98
C LYS A 195 0.62 31.97 -3.43
N LYS A 196 -0.04 32.75 -2.55
CA LYS A 196 0.58 33.92 -1.91
C LYS A 196 1.76 33.51 -1.02
N PHE A 197 1.58 32.45 -0.22
CA PHE A 197 2.64 31.92 0.62
C PHE A 197 3.88 31.51 -0.19
N ALA A 198 3.70 30.86 -1.34
CA ALA A 198 4.81 30.51 -2.22
C ALA A 198 5.55 31.74 -2.80
N GLN A 199 4.82 32.84 -3.04
CA GLN A 199 5.41 34.09 -3.51
C GLN A 199 6.16 34.83 -2.40
N ASP A 200 5.61 34.83 -1.18
CA ASP A 200 6.15 35.57 -0.04
C ASP A 200 7.32 34.82 0.63
N MET A 201 7.21 33.49 0.78
CA MET A 201 8.16 32.66 1.53
C MET A 201 9.13 31.86 0.63
N GLY A 202 8.87 31.78 -0.68
CA GLY A 202 9.79 31.15 -1.64
C GLY A 202 9.73 29.62 -1.74
N PHE A 203 8.78 28.96 -1.07
CA PHE A 203 8.49 27.53 -1.27
C PHE A 203 6.99 27.24 -1.27
N LEU A 204 6.59 26.16 -1.92
CA LEU A 204 5.18 25.76 -2.01
C LEU A 204 4.80 24.93 -0.77
N PRO A 205 3.87 25.37 0.10
CA PRO A 205 3.43 24.58 1.22
C PRO A 205 2.62 23.35 0.74
N PRO A 206 2.57 22.27 1.55
CA PRO A 206 1.81 21.08 1.21
C PRO A 206 0.34 21.39 0.94
N VAL A 207 -0.33 20.49 0.22
CA VAL A 207 -1.77 20.59 0.00
C VAL A 207 -2.51 20.36 1.32
N VAL A 208 -3.65 21.04 1.50
CA VAL A 208 -4.51 20.84 2.67
C VAL A 208 -5.54 19.77 2.31
N HIS A 209 -5.43 18.60 2.93
CA HIS A 209 -6.42 17.54 2.76
C HIS A 209 -7.64 17.81 3.64
N ILE A 210 -8.80 18.01 3.02
CA ILE A 210 -10.04 18.30 3.73
C ILE A 210 -10.85 17.01 3.85
N ARG A 211 -11.26 16.66 5.06
CA ARG A 211 -12.08 15.48 5.37
C ARG A 211 -13.30 15.91 6.18
N ASP A 212 -14.45 15.32 5.92
CA ASP A 212 -15.59 15.43 6.81
C ASP A 212 -15.35 14.56 8.06
N ASN A 213 -15.75 15.08 9.22
CA ASN A 213 -15.71 14.34 10.47
C ASN A 213 -17.05 14.48 11.19
N MET A 214 -17.81 13.39 11.20
CA MET A 214 -19.16 13.34 11.78
C MET A 214 -19.15 13.39 13.31
N ASP A 215 -18.00 13.14 13.95
CA ASP A 215 -17.85 13.26 15.41
C ASP A 215 -17.66 14.72 15.86
N LEU A 216 -17.35 15.63 14.92
CA LEU A 216 -17.25 17.06 15.22
C LEU A 216 -18.61 17.72 15.35
N GLN A 217 -18.65 18.79 16.15
CA GLN A 217 -19.81 19.66 16.21
C GLN A 217 -20.15 20.22 14.81
N PRO A 218 -21.43 20.48 14.52
CA PRO A 218 -21.90 20.79 13.16
C PRO A 218 -21.11 21.90 12.45
N ALA A 219 -20.75 22.96 13.20
CA ALA A 219 -20.09 24.17 12.72
C ALA A 219 -18.61 24.26 13.13
N ARG A 220 -18.03 23.18 13.67
CA ARG A 220 -16.64 23.12 14.14
C ARG A 220 -15.74 22.66 13.01
N TYR A 221 -14.52 23.21 12.97
CA TYR A 221 -13.42 22.69 12.17
C TYR A 221 -12.17 22.48 13.04
N ARG A 222 -11.28 21.61 12.59
CA ARG A 222 -9.95 21.36 13.16
C ARG A 222 -8.91 21.39 12.05
N ILE A 223 -7.74 21.90 12.35
CA ILE A 223 -6.59 21.96 11.45
C ILE A 223 -5.51 21.07 12.07
N LEU A 224 -5.02 20.14 11.26
CA LEU A 224 -4.09 19.10 11.69
C LEU A 224 -2.78 19.22 10.92
N MET A 225 -1.67 18.95 11.59
CA MET A 225 -0.36 18.79 10.97
C MET A 225 0.23 17.47 11.41
N LYS A 226 0.46 16.55 10.46
CA LYS A 226 0.97 15.20 10.76
C LYS A 226 0.14 14.56 11.88
N GLY A 227 -1.17 14.49 11.65
CA GLY A 227 -2.15 13.91 12.59
C GLY A 227 -2.44 14.71 13.88
N VAL A 228 -1.61 15.70 14.24
CA VAL A 228 -1.76 16.47 15.48
C VAL A 228 -2.60 17.72 15.25
N GLU A 229 -3.60 17.96 16.09
CA GLU A 229 -4.38 19.20 16.07
C GLU A 229 -3.50 20.40 16.44
N ILE A 230 -3.39 21.35 15.52
CA ILE A 230 -2.65 22.62 15.71
C ILE A 230 -3.57 23.82 15.88
N GLY A 231 -4.87 23.67 15.61
CA GLY A 231 -5.86 24.70 15.86
C GLY A 231 -7.28 24.24 15.52
N SER A 232 -8.26 24.86 16.16
CA SER A 232 -9.68 24.60 15.92
C SER A 232 -10.52 25.85 16.13
N GLY A 233 -11.75 25.83 15.66
CA GLY A 233 -12.65 26.98 15.78
C GLY A 233 -14.05 26.68 15.28
N ASP A 234 -14.97 27.59 15.57
CA ASP A 234 -16.34 27.55 15.05
C ASP A 234 -16.47 28.50 13.86
N ALA A 235 -17.21 28.07 12.84
CA ALA A 235 -17.57 28.89 11.70
C ALA A 235 -19.04 28.65 11.36
N TYR A 236 -19.86 29.70 11.35
CA TYR A 236 -21.29 29.58 11.10
C TYR A 236 -21.65 30.10 9.70
N PRO A 237 -21.87 29.22 8.69
CA PRO A 237 -22.33 29.64 7.38
C PRO A 237 -23.62 30.46 7.48
N GLY A 238 -23.69 31.56 6.72
CA GLY A 238 -24.83 32.51 6.75
C GLY A 238 -24.74 33.58 7.83
N ARG A 239 -23.76 33.52 8.74
CA ARG A 239 -23.44 34.58 9.71
C ARG A 239 -22.11 35.24 9.39
N TRP A 240 -21.90 36.38 10.02
CA TRP A 240 -20.68 37.17 9.92
C TRP A 240 -20.00 37.28 11.28
N LEU A 241 -18.68 37.24 11.31
CA LEU A 241 -17.90 37.47 12.52
C LEU A 241 -17.52 38.95 12.58
N ALA A 242 -18.03 39.67 13.58
CA ALA A 242 -17.66 41.04 13.89
C ALA A 242 -16.53 41.03 14.93
N ILE A 243 -15.32 41.34 14.49
CA ILE A 243 -14.11 41.33 15.31
C ILE A 243 -13.85 42.75 15.84
N ASN A 244 -13.62 42.87 17.15
CA ASN A 244 -13.25 44.13 17.78
C ASN A 244 -11.72 44.30 17.76
N PRO A 245 -11.17 45.25 16.98
CA PRO A 245 -9.72 45.52 16.98
C PRO A 245 -9.24 46.28 18.22
N GLY A 246 -10.11 46.51 19.22
CA GLY A 246 -9.85 47.25 20.46
C GLY A 246 -10.40 48.69 20.44
N THR A 247 -10.86 49.17 19.28
CA THR A 247 -11.40 50.53 19.09
C THR A 247 -12.89 50.57 18.80
N ALA A 248 -13.56 49.41 18.68
CA ALA A 248 -14.98 49.38 18.39
C ALA A 248 -15.81 49.85 19.58
N ALA A 249 -16.90 50.56 19.30
CA ALA A 249 -17.79 51.13 20.30
C ALA A 249 -19.15 50.42 20.32
N GLY A 250 -19.64 50.12 21.53
CA GLY A 250 -20.94 49.47 21.73
C GLY A 250 -20.86 47.95 21.79
N THR A 251 -22.00 47.29 21.63
CA THR A 251 -22.12 45.83 21.61
C THR A 251 -23.20 45.45 20.62
N LEU A 252 -22.96 44.34 19.91
CA LEU A 252 -23.89 43.78 18.93
C LEU A 252 -24.62 42.58 19.54
N PRO A 253 -25.90 42.36 19.20
CA PRO A 253 -26.59 41.14 19.58
C PRO A 253 -26.04 39.97 18.75
N GLY A 254 -25.69 38.88 19.42
CA GLY A 254 -25.07 37.72 18.77
C GLY A 254 -24.35 36.81 19.75
N GLU A 255 -23.75 35.74 19.21
CA GLU A 255 -22.96 34.79 19.98
C GLU A 255 -21.53 35.33 20.14
N LYS A 256 -21.15 35.68 21.36
CA LYS A 256 -19.81 36.17 21.68
C LYS A 256 -18.80 35.04 21.58
N THR A 257 -17.65 35.33 20.99
CA THR A 257 -16.56 34.39 20.78
C THR A 257 -15.22 35.14 20.71
N VAL A 258 -14.16 34.44 20.34
CA VAL A 258 -12.83 34.98 20.13
C VAL A 258 -12.39 34.64 18.71
N ASP A 259 -11.77 35.60 18.03
CA ASP A 259 -11.14 35.37 16.73
C ASP A 259 -10.03 34.30 16.88
N PRO A 260 -10.08 33.21 16.11
CA PRO A 260 -9.17 32.08 16.29
C PRO A 260 -7.75 32.34 15.79
N ALA A 261 -7.52 33.37 14.96
CA ALA A 261 -6.19 33.69 14.44
C ALA A 261 -5.41 34.65 15.35
N PHE A 262 -6.09 35.62 15.98
CA PHE A 262 -5.44 36.70 16.72
C PHE A 262 -5.88 36.82 18.18
N GLY A 263 -6.86 36.05 18.62
CA GLY A 263 -7.33 36.09 20.01
C GLY A 263 -8.13 37.35 20.36
N LEU A 264 -8.69 38.03 19.36
CA LEU A 264 -9.47 39.27 19.56
C LEU A 264 -10.92 38.97 19.93
N ASP A 265 -11.53 39.80 20.76
CA ASP A 265 -12.96 39.69 21.09
C ASP A 265 -13.81 39.82 19.83
N ALA A 266 -14.73 38.88 19.62
CA ALA A 266 -15.57 38.85 18.44
C ALA A 266 -17.00 38.41 18.74
N ILE A 267 -17.92 38.71 17.82
CA ILE A 267 -19.34 38.34 17.95
C ILE A 267 -19.85 37.85 16.60
N TRP A 268 -20.50 36.68 16.60
CA TRP A 268 -21.25 36.20 15.44
C TRP A 268 -22.58 36.93 15.33
N ILE A 269 -22.73 37.68 14.23
CA ILE A 269 -23.90 38.51 13.95
C ILE A 269 -24.64 38.03 12.70
N GLU A 270 -25.93 38.34 12.65
CA GLU A 270 -26.76 38.13 11.47
C GLU A 270 -26.38 39.11 10.35
N SER A 271 -26.61 38.72 9.09
CA SER A 271 -26.21 39.54 7.92
C SER A 271 -26.81 40.95 7.93
N ALA A 272 -27.97 41.15 8.55
CA ALA A 272 -28.64 42.44 8.66
C ALA A 272 -27.86 43.46 9.52
N LEU A 273 -26.98 43.00 10.41
CA LEU A 273 -26.22 43.86 11.33
C LEU A 273 -24.83 44.23 10.80
N LYS A 274 -24.45 43.73 9.62
CA LYS A 274 -23.11 43.92 9.04
C LYS A 274 -22.73 45.39 8.93
N GLU A 275 -23.58 46.21 8.32
CA GLU A 275 -23.32 47.64 8.09
C GLU A 275 -23.25 48.41 9.43
N GLN A 276 -24.15 48.08 10.36
CA GLN A 276 -24.14 48.66 11.70
C GLN A 276 -22.85 48.34 12.46
N ALA A 277 -22.38 47.09 12.40
CA ALA A 277 -21.14 46.65 13.03
C ALA A 277 -19.93 47.39 12.46
N GLN A 278 -19.88 47.60 11.14
CA GLN A 278 -18.82 48.38 10.49
C GLN A 278 -18.82 49.84 10.93
N ILE A 279 -20.00 50.48 11.04
CA ILE A 279 -20.13 51.86 11.54
C ILE A 279 -19.64 51.97 12.99
N GLN A 280 -19.86 50.93 13.80
CA GLN A 280 -19.38 50.84 15.18
C GLN A 280 -17.88 50.54 15.30
N GLY A 281 -17.17 50.34 14.19
CA GLY A 281 -15.73 50.12 14.17
C GLY A 281 -15.30 48.64 14.24
N PHE A 282 -16.23 47.69 14.11
CA PHE A 282 -15.89 46.27 14.02
C PHE A 282 -15.38 45.92 12.62
N THR A 283 -14.39 45.04 12.55
CA THR A 283 -14.00 44.39 11.29
C THR A 283 -14.92 43.19 11.06
N VAL A 284 -15.71 43.24 10.00
CA VAL A 284 -16.75 42.22 9.74
C VAL A 284 -16.32 41.30 8.60
N VAL A 285 -16.23 40.00 8.88
CA VAL A 285 -15.75 38.98 7.94
C VAL A 285 -16.73 37.80 7.83
N GLU A 286 -16.74 37.15 6.66
CA GLU A 286 -17.57 35.95 6.39
C GLU A 286 -16.97 34.71 7.05
N ALA A 287 -17.80 33.70 7.30
CA ALA A 287 -17.36 32.44 7.92
C ALA A 287 -16.20 31.76 7.17
N SER A 288 -16.23 31.74 5.83
CA SER A 288 -15.13 31.22 4.99
C SER A 288 -13.82 31.97 5.21
N THR A 289 -13.90 33.29 5.41
CA THR A 289 -12.75 34.15 5.66
C THR A 289 -12.16 33.94 7.06
N VAL A 290 -12.98 33.63 8.06
CA VAL A 290 -12.51 33.27 9.41
C VAL A 290 -11.63 32.03 9.35
N VAL A 291 -12.13 30.94 8.75
CA VAL A 291 -11.38 29.68 8.62
C VAL A 291 -10.11 29.88 7.78
N ALA A 292 -10.21 30.62 6.67
CA ALA A 292 -9.08 30.90 5.80
C ALA A 292 -7.99 31.73 6.50
N THR A 293 -8.37 32.75 7.28
CA THR A 293 -7.43 33.59 8.04
C THR A 293 -6.72 32.78 9.12
N HIS A 294 -7.46 31.93 9.84
CA HIS A 294 -6.88 31.04 10.85
C HIS A 294 -5.90 30.04 10.25
N LEU A 295 -6.28 29.39 9.14
CA LEU A 295 -5.38 28.50 8.42
C LEU A 295 -4.12 29.22 7.93
N ASN A 296 -4.25 30.41 7.34
CA ASN A 296 -3.10 31.20 6.88
C ASN A 296 -2.18 31.59 8.05
N HIS A 297 -2.75 31.95 9.20
CA HIS A 297 -1.98 32.25 10.40
C HIS A 297 -1.15 31.04 10.85
N LEU A 298 -1.78 29.86 10.94
CA LEU A 298 -1.11 28.62 11.33
C LEU A 298 -0.04 28.18 10.33
N ILE A 299 -0.30 28.29 9.02
CA ILE A 299 0.72 27.98 7.99
C ILE A 299 1.94 28.90 8.14
N GLY A 300 1.72 30.18 8.46
CA GLY A 300 2.80 31.12 8.77
C GLY A 300 3.58 30.72 10.02
N GLN A 301 2.87 30.43 11.11
CA GLN A 301 3.44 30.06 12.40
C GLN A 301 4.29 28.79 12.33
N PHE A 302 3.83 27.78 11.60
CA PHE A 302 4.49 26.47 11.47
C PHE A 302 5.21 26.30 10.13
N SER A 303 5.66 27.40 9.53
CA SER A 303 6.29 27.40 8.21
C SER A 303 7.55 26.54 8.13
N ALA A 304 8.35 26.51 9.22
CA ALA A 304 9.55 25.68 9.30
C ALA A 304 9.22 24.18 9.34
N GLU A 305 8.19 23.79 10.09
CA GLU A 305 7.75 22.41 10.25
C GLU A 305 7.07 21.84 9.00
N LEU A 306 6.47 22.73 8.19
CA LEU A 306 5.91 22.45 6.87
C LEU A 306 6.98 22.35 5.78
N PHE A 307 8.19 22.88 6.01
CA PHE A 307 9.32 22.75 5.09
C PHE A 307 10.14 21.51 5.43
N GLY A 308 9.64 20.34 5.02
CA GLY A 308 10.29 19.07 5.23
C GLY A 308 11.39 18.78 4.21
N ARG A 309 11.97 17.57 4.31
CA ARG A 309 12.96 17.08 3.35
C ARG A 309 12.38 16.96 1.93
N GLN A 310 11.09 16.62 1.83
CA GLN A 310 10.39 16.52 0.57
C GLN A 310 10.30 17.89 -0.12
N GLU A 311 9.87 18.92 0.60
CA GLU A 311 9.79 20.29 0.10
C GLU A 311 11.17 20.85 -0.25
N ALA A 312 12.18 20.57 0.58
CA ALA A 312 13.57 20.97 0.32
C ALA A 312 14.11 20.33 -0.96
N GLN A 313 13.86 19.04 -1.20
CA GLN A 313 14.26 18.36 -2.43
C GLN A 313 13.54 18.94 -3.65
N GLN A 314 12.23 19.16 -3.57
CA GLN A 314 11.46 19.77 -4.67
C GLN A 314 11.94 21.19 -4.99
N LEU A 315 12.27 21.96 -3.96
CA LEU A 315 12.84 23.30 -4.14
C LEU A 315 14.22 23.23 -4.79
N LEU A 316 15.08 22.31 -4.34
CA LEU A 316 16.40 22.06 -4.94
C LEU A 316 16.27 21.71 -6.43
N ASP A 317 15.42 20.73 -6.76
CA ASP A 317 15.17 20.30 -8.14
C ASP A 317 14.70 21.46 -9.03
N ARG A 318 13.88 22.37 -8.48
CA ARG A 318 13.42 23.57 -9.18
C ARG A 318 14.56 24.57 -9.42
N VAL A 319 15.35 24.90 -8.40
CA VAL A 319 16.46 25.85 -8.57
C VAL A 319 17.57 25.28 -9.45
N SER A 320 17.74 23.95 -9.50
CA SER A 320 18.66 23.28 -10.42
C SER A 320 18.28 23.47 -11.89
N GLN A 321 17.00 23.65 -12.21
CA GLN A 321 16.57 23.96 -13.58
C GLN A 321 16.97 25.38 -14.00
N GLU A 322 16.96 26.33 -13.07
CA GLU A 322 17.28 27.74 -13.34
C GLU A 322 18.79 28.04 -13.19
N MET A 323 19.48 27.36 -12.26
CA MET A 323 20.88 27.59 -11.91
C MET A 323 21.70 26.27 -11.84
N PRO A 324 21.78 25.49 -12.93
CA PRO A 324 22.35 24.14 -12.91
C PRO A 324 23.81 24.09 -12.44
N LYS A 325 24.66 25.00 -12.94
CA LYS A 325 26.09 25.04 -12.58
C LYS A 325 26.32 25.26 -11.09
N LEU A 326 25.54 26.16 -10.48
CA LEU A 326 25.67 26.47 -9.06
C LEU A 326 25.22 25.28 -8.21
N THR A 327 24.13 24.62 -8.58
CA THR A 327 23.63 23.47 -7.83
C THR A 327 24.52 22.24 -7.97
N GLU A 328 25.10 22.01 -9.14
CA GLU A 328 26.03 20.90 -9.39
C GLU A 328 27.31 21.02 -8.54
N ASP A 329 27.88 22.22 -8.44
CA ASP A 329 29.07 22.48 -7.63
C ASP A 329 28.78 22.45 -6.10
N LEU A 330 27.52 22.55 -5.69
CA LEU A 330 27.11 22.69 -4.29
C LEU A 330 26.50 21.41 -3.68
N VAL A 331 25.69 20.65 -4.42
CA VAL A 331 24.88 19.54 -3.88
C VAL A 331 24.82 18.34 -4.84
N PRO A 332 25.22 17.12 -4.40
CA PRO A 332 25.92 16.80 -3.17
C PRO A 332 27.42 17.12 -3.27
N ALA A 333 27.96 17.87 -2.30
CA ALA A 333 29.39 18.08 -2.17
C ALA A 333 30.08 16.85 -1.54
N SER A 334 30.21 15.77 -2.31
CA SER A 334 31.21 14.68 -2.20
C SER A 334 30.77 13.47 -3.01
#